data_AF-A0A7W3Z4R5-F1
#
_entry.id   AF-A0A7W3Z4R5-F1
#
_cell.length_a   1.000
_cell.length_b   1.000
_cell.length_c   1.000
_cell.angle_alpha   90.00
_cell.angle_beta   90.00
_cell.angle_gamma   90.00
#
_symmetry.space_group_name_H-M   'P 1'
#
loop_
_entity.id
_entity.type
_entity.pdbx_description
1 polymer ?
#
loop_
_entity_poly.entity_id
_entity_poly.type
_entity_poly.pdbx_seq_one_letter_code
_entity_poly.pdbx_strand_id
1 'polypeptide(L)' 'MRQRFWKNEAFYNSKAYTEPNVLRMQKGFAPQQQNPKTGILESMELHHHKVPQRNGGLFDFIKVWPDEHRKLDPFRY' A
#
# COMPACT_ATOMS: atom_id res chain seq x y z
N MET A 1 12.22 -0.34 -3.76
CA MET A 1 11.12 0.45 -4.38
C MET A 1 10.03 0.82 -3.38
N ARG A 2 9.33 -0.16 -2.78
CA ARG A 2 8.21 0.09 -1.85
C ARG A 2 8.56 0.94 -0.62
N GLN A 3 9.72 0.72 0.00
CA GLN A 3 10.15 1.52 1.16
C GLN A 3 10.30 3.01 0.80
N ARG A 4 10.91 3.31 -0.35
CA ARG A 4 11.08 4.69 -0.82
C ARG A 4 9.73 5.33 -1.16
N PHE A 5 8.81 4.57 -1.74
CA PHE A 5 7.43 5.04 -1.97
C PHE A 5 6.79 5.50 -0.66
N TRP A 6 6.79 4.66 0.39
CA TRP A 6 6.17 5.04 1.66
C TRP A 6 6.84 6.22 2.36
N LYS A 7 8.17 6.33 2.27
CA LYS A 7 8.90 7.51 2.78
C LYS A 7 8.48 8.79 2.04
N ASN A 8 8.38 8.73 0.72
CA ASN A 8 7.93 9.86 -0.09
C ASN A 8 6.47 10.20 0.22
N GLU A 9 5.61 9.20 0.35
CA GLU A 9 4.19 9.37 0.67
C GLU A 9 4.01 10.03 2.04
N ALA A 10 4.82 9.65 3.04
CA ALA A 10 4.83 10.32 4.35
C ALA A 10 5.26 11.79 4.24
N PHE A 11 6.19 12.10 3.34
CA PHE A 11 6.71 13.45 3.17
C PHE A 11 5.71 14.37 2.44
N TYR A 12 5.13 13.90 1.33
CA TYR A 12 4.26 14.73 0.48
C TYR A 12 2.78 14.67 0.90
N ASN A 13 2.32 13.56 1.47
CA ASN A 13 0.89 13.28 1.69
C ASN A 13 0.56 12.94 3.15
N SER A 14 1.37 13.38 4.13
CA SER A 14 1.18 13.09 5.56
C SER A 14 -0.23 13.32 6.09
N LYS A 15 -0.92 14.37 5.60
CA LYS A 15 -2.28 14.76 6.03
C LYS A 15 -3.34 13.69 5.74
N ALA A 16 -3.08 12.75 4.83
CA ALA A 16 -3.99 11.65 4.52
C ALA A 16 -3.91 10.49 5.53
N TYR A 17 -2.99 10.56 6.50
CA TYR A 17 -2.67 9.47 7.41
C TYR A 17 -2.71 9.93 8.87
N THR A 18 -2.98 8.99 9.78
CA THR A 18 -2.83 9.23 11.21
C THR A 18 -1.36 9.38 11.58
N GLU A 19 -1.05 10.12 12.64
CA GLU A 19 0.32 10.34 13.11
C GLU A 19 1.13 9.03 13.31
N PRO A 20 0.58 7.96 13.93
CA PRO A 20 1.30 6.68 14.03
C PRO A 20 1.65 6.07 12.66
N ASN A 21 0.77 6.23 11.68
CA ASN A 21 1.01 5.76 10.32
C ASN A 21 2.06 6.61 9.60
N VAL A 22 2.07 7.93 9.79
CA VAL A 22 3.11 8.80 9.25
C VAL A 22 4.49 8.39 9.79
N LEU A 23 4.63 8.17 11.10
CA LEU A 23 5.89 7.71 11.72
C LEU A 23 6.36 6.35 11.18
N ARG A 24 5.41 5.44 10.96
CA ARG A 24 5.67 4.14 10.35
C ARG A 24 6.15 4.29 8.90
N MET A 25 5.51 5.15 8.12
CA MET A 25 5.85 5.42 6.72
C MET A 25 7.19 6.14 6.54
N GLN A 26 7.56 7.03 7.47
CA GLN A 26 8.90 7.65 7.49
C GLN A 26 10.03 6.61 7.63
N LYS A 27 9.75 5.45 8.25
CA LYS A 27 10.68 4.31 8.31
C LYS A 27 10.63 3.42 7.06
N GLY A 28 9.73 3.70 6.13
CA GLY A 28 9.54 2.95 4.87
C GLY A 28 8.54 1.81 4.97
N PHE A 29 7.76 1.73 6.05
CA PHE A 29 6.71 0.73 6.20
C PHE A 29 5.37 1.27 5.68
N ALA A 30 4.50 0.37 5.21
CA ALA A 30 3.15 0.75 4.82
C ALA A 30 2.32 1.21 6.04
N PRO A 31 1.35 2.11 5.85
CA PRO A 31 0.36 2.42 6.87
C PRO A 31 -0.45 1.16 7.19
N GLN A 32 -0.97 1.09 8.41
CA GLN A 32 -1.82 0.01 8.89
C GLN A 32 -3.22 0.52 9.23
N GLN A 33 -4.20 -0.35 9.04
CA GLN A 33 -5.57 -0.13 9.47
C GLN A 33 -6.14 -1.44 10.00
N GLN A 34 -6.99 -1.35 11.02
CA GLN A 34 -7.75 -2.50 11.47
C GLN A 34 -8.84 -2.79 10.44
N ASN A 35 -8.81 -4.00 9.88
CA ASN A 35 -9.86 -4.45 8.97
C ASN A 35 -11.19 -4.52 9.74
N PRO A 36 -12.23 -3.78 9.31
CA PRO A 36 -13.49 -3.72 10.05
C PRO A 36 -14.27 -5.05 10.04
N LYS A 37 -13.95 -5.97 9.12
CA LYS A 37 -14.62 -7.28 9.00
C LYS A 37 -13.96 -8.36 9.85
N THR A 38 -12.63 -8.39 9.85
CA THR A 38 -11.85 -9.44 10.53
C THR A 38 -11.30 -8.98 11.87
N GLY A 39 -11.27 -7.67 12.13
CA GLY A 39 -10.63 -7.08 13.31
C GLY A 39 -9.10 -7.15 13.28
N ILE A 40 -8.51 -7.68 12.22
CA ILE A 40 -7.06 -7.88 12.09
C ILE A 40 -6.39 -6.57 11.66
N LEU A 41 -5.23 -6.27 12.24
CA LEU A 41 -4.42 -5.14 11.81
C LEU A 41 -3.68 -5.48 10.51
N GLU A 42 -4.07 -4.84 9.43
CA GLU A 42 -3.56 -5.09 8.09
C GLU A 42 -2.70 -3.93 7.61
N SER A 43 -1.71 -4.23 6.75
CA SER A 43 -0.89 -3.20 6.11
C SER A 43 -1.40 -2.93 4.71
N MET A 44 -1.37 -1.66 4.30
CA MET A 44 -1.69 -1.28 2.93
C MET A 44 -0.64 -1.83 1.95
N GLU A 45 -1.06 -2.10 0.72
CA GLU A 45 -0.26 -2.72 -0.31
C GLU A 45 -0.18 -1.87 -1.56
N LEU A 46 0.82 -2.16 -2.40
CA LEU A 46 1.01 -1.51 -3.70
C LEU A 46 0.80 -2.54 -4.81
N HIS A 47 -0.27 -2.39 -5.59
CA HIS A 47 -0.65 -3.27 -6.68
C HIS A 47 -0.28 -2.66 -8.05
N HIS A 48 0.24 -3.47 -8.98
CA HIS A 48 0.60 -3.01 -10.33
C HIS A 48 -0.59 -3.21 -11.28
N HIS A 49 -1.31 -2.13 -11.60
CA HIS A 49 -2.63 -2.25 -12.24
C HIS A 49 -2.62 -2.28 -13.78
N LYS A 50 -1.66 -1.60 -14.44
CA LYS A 50 -1.77 -1.35 -15.91
C LYS A 50 -0.87 -2.21 -16.76
N VAL A 51 0.36 -2.42 -16.33
CA VAL A 51 1.34 -3.23 -17.05
C VAL A 51 1.96 -4.16 -16.01
N PRO A 52 1.75 -5.48 -16.10
CA PRO A 52 2.46 -6.43 -15.25
C PRO A 52 3.96 -6.14 -15.31
N GLN A 53 4.69 -6.35 -14.22
CA GLN A 53 6.15 -6.09 -14.19
C GLN A 53 6.88 -6.81 -15.34
N ARG A 54 6.39 -7.99 -15.76
CA ARG A 54 6.87 -8.77 -16.92
C ARG A 54 6.71 -8.08 -18.29
N ASN A 55 5.85 -7.07 -18.40
CA ASN A 55 5.56 -6.31 -19.62
C ASN A 55 6.11 -4.87 -19.57
N GLY A 56 6.97 -4.52 -18.59
CA GLY A 56 7.64 -3.21 -18.53
C GLY A 56 6.96 -2.15 -17.64
N GLY A 57 5.95 -2.52 -16.84
CA GLY A 57 5.34 -1.63 -15.86
C GLY A 57 6.27 -1.38 -14.68
N LEU A 58 6.87 -0.19 -14.61
CA LEU A 58 7.85 0.14 -13.57
C LEU A 58 7.27 0.96 -12.41
N PHE A 59 6.29 1.86 -12.65
CA PHE A 59 5.92 2.89 -11.66
C PHE A 59 4.42 3.08 -11.43
N ASP A 60 3.55 2.37 -12.15
CA ASP A 60 2.08 2.51 -12.02
C ASP A 60 1.55 1.62 -10.90
N PHE A 61 1.72 2.08 -9.67
CA PHE A 61 1.15 1.44 -8.48
C PHE A 61 -0.16 2.09 -8.07
N ILE A 62 -1.12 1.29 -7.64
CA ILE A 62 -2.26 1.75 -6.84
C ILE A 62 -2.10 1.28 -5.39
N LYS A 63 -2.51 2.13 -4.46
CA LYS A 63 -2.57 1.83 -3.03
C LYS A 63 -3.87 1.08 -2.75
N VAL A 64 -3.78 -0.13 -2.22
CA VAL A 64 -4.94 -0.99 -1.96
C VAL A 64 -4.82 -1.69 -0.60
N TRP A 65 -5.94 -1.93 0.05
CA TRP A 65 -5.99 -2.82 1.20
C TRP A 65 -6.00 -4.29 0.78
N PRO A 66 -5.60 -5.25 1.65
CA PRO A 66 -5.54 -6.67 1.27
C PRO A 66 -6.84 -7.23 0.69
N ASP A 67 -7.99 -6.81 1.21
CA ASP A 67 -9.31 -7.20 0.68
C ASP A 67 -9.58 -6.64 -0.72
N GLU A 68 -9.13 -5.43 -1.01
CA GLU A 68 -9.22 -4.83 -2.35
C GLU A 68 -8.24 -5.52 -3.31
N HIS A 69 -7.04 -5.82 -2.82
CA HIS A 69 -6.04 -6.53 -3.59
C HIS A 69 -6.52 -7.93 -3.99
N ARG A 70 -7.22 -8.64 -3.11
CA ARG A 70 -7.82 -9.96 -3.42
C ARG A 70 -8.90 -9.88 -4.49
N LYS A 71 -9.65 -8.77 -4.56
CA LYS A 71 -10.65 -8.55 -5.62
C LYS A 71 -10.02 -8.22 -6.97
N LEU A 72 -8.89 -7.52 -6.96
CA LEU A 72 -8.21 -7.06 -8.18
C LEU A 72 -7.26 -8.11 -8.77
N ASP A 73 -6.75 -9.03 -7.96
CA ASP A 73 -5.79 -10.06 -8.37
C ASP A 73 -6.41 -11.47 -8.29
N PRO A 74 -6.84 -12.06 -9.43
CA PRO A 74 -7.42 -13.40 -9.46
C PRO A 74 -6.47 -14.52 -9.02
N PHE A 75 -5.17 -14.26 -8.93
CA PHE A 75 -4.15 -15.26 -8.57
C PHE A 75 -3.73 -15.19 -7.09
N ARG A 76 -4.38 -14.33 -6.30
CA ARG A 76 -4.09 -14.19 -4.88
C ARG A 76 -5.03 -15.05 -4.05
N TYR A 77 -4.60 -16.29 -3.81
CA TYR A 77 -5.27 -17.29 -2.96
C TYR A 77 -5.16 -16.96 -1.47
#